data_AF-A0A3C0HJH9-F1
#
_entry.id   AF-A0A3C0HJH9-F1
#
_cell.length_a   1.000
_cell.length_b   1.000
_cell.length_c   1.000
_cell.angle_alpha   90.00
_cell.angle_beta   90.00
_cell.angle_gamma   90.00
#
_symmetry.space_group_name_H-M   'P 1'
#
loop_
_entity.id
_entity.type
_entity.pdbx_description
1 polymer ?
#
loop_
_entity_poly.entity_id
_entity_poly.type
_entity_poly.pdbx_seq_one_letter_code
_entity_poly.pdbx_strand_id
1 'polypeptide(L)'
;VEQVRAIENELRKYDPAMLEKPRWLVLNKADLLDEEETAERVANIVKRLEWDGPHFVVSAISREGTRPIMLKVQQFFDDLKHAAAEAAEDAQWAQRNAATPGPAPKVGEGG
;
A
#
# COMPACT_ATOMS: atom_id res chain seq x y z
N VAL A 1 -6.73 7.71 -19.60
CA VAL A 1 -5.57 6.80 -19.43
C VAL A 1 -4.25 7.40 -19.89
N GLU A 2 -4.22 8.19 -20.96
CA GLU A 2 -2.99 8.83 -21.46
C GLU A 2 -2.29 9.72 -20.41
N GLN A 3 -3.07 10.50 -19.64
CA GLN A 3 -2.53 11.32 -18.54
C GLN A 3 -1.81 10.49 -17.47
N VAL A 4 -2.34 9.31 -17.12
CA VAL A 4 -1.70 8.42 -16.14
C VAL A 4 -0.36 7.93 -16.68
N ARG A 5 -0.34 7.46 -17.94
CA ARG A 5 0.90 6.99 -18.58
C ARG A 5 1.94 8.10 -18.73
N ALA A 6 1.50 9.34 -18.97
CA ALA A 6 2.40 10.50 -19.01
C ALA A 6 3.06 10.75 -17.64
N ILE A 7 2.26 10.76 -16.57
CA ILE A 7 2.76 10.92 -15.18
C ILE A 7 3.72 9.79 -14.81
N GLU A 8 3.41 8.53 -15.16
CA GLU A 8 4.30 7.40 -14.91
C GLU A 8 5.65 7.55 -15.63
N ASN A 9 5.64 8.04 -16.86
CA ASN A 9 6.86 8.29 -17.62
C ASN A 9 7.68 9.45 -17.05
N GLU A 10 7.04 10.49 -16.52
CA GLU A 10 7.71 11.58 -15.81
C GLU A 10 8.31 11.11 -14.48
N LEU A 11 7.56 10.35 -13.69
CA LEU A 11 8.05 9.75 -12.44
C LEU A 11 9.25 8.85 -12.69
N ARG A 12 9.23 8.02 -13.75
CA ARG A 12 10.37 7.18 -14.15
C ARG A 12 11.63 7.99 -14.43
N LYS A 13 11.48 9.16 -15.06
CA LYS A 13 12.61 10.06 -15.37
C LYS A 13 13.16 10.75 -14.13
N TYR A 14 12.31 11.01 -13.14
CA TYR A 14 12.70 11.70 -11.90
C TYR A 14 13.32 10.74 -10.88
N ASP A 15 12.63 9.64 -10.56
CA ASP A 15 13.09 8.62 -9.63
C ASP A 15 12.36 7.29 -9.91
N PRO A 16 13.03 6.29 -10.52
CA PRO A 16 12.45 4.98 -10.77
C PRO A 16 11.94 4.27 -9.51
N ALA A 17 12.55 4.51 -8.34
CA ALA A 17 12.14 3.88 -7.08
C ALA A 17 10.75 4.36 -6.61
N MET A 18 10.26 5.50 -7.13
CA MET A 18 8.88 5.94 -6.89
C MET A 18 7.85 5.02 -7.54
N LEU A 19 8.22 4.29 -8.60
CA LEU A 19 7.33 3.31 -9.24
C LEU A 19 7.24 2.00 -8.44
N GLU A 20 8.21 1.73 -7.56
CA GLU A 20 8.25 0.54 -6.70
C GLU A 20 7.41 0.72 -5.43
N LYS A 21 7.11 1.97 -5.06
CA LYS A 21 6.26 2.27 -3.91
C LYS A 21 4.81 1.85 -4.19
N PRO A 22 4.03 1.46 -3.16
CA PRO A 22 2.60 1.25 -3.31
C PRO A 22 1.91 2.48 -3.92
N ARG A 23 1.13 2.28 -4.98
CA ARG A 23 0.46 3.36 -5.74
C ARG A 23 -1.04 3.18 -5.71
N TRP A 24 -1.76 4.30 -5.57
CA TRP A 24 -3.23 4.33 -5.50
C TRP A 24 -3.76 5.20 -6.63
N LEU A 25 -4.83 4.76 -7.30
CA LEU A 25 -5.48 5.52 -8.37
C LEU A 25 -6.59 6.38 -7.78
N VAL A 26 -6.49 7.70 -7.93
CA VAL A 26 -7.53 8.63 -7.45
C VAL A 26 -8.17 9.33 -8.64
N LEU A 27 -9.42 8.94 -8.92
CA LEU A 27 -10.25 9.50 -9.99
C LEU A 27 -11.03 10.68 -9.42
N ASN A 28 -10.61 11.89 -9.77
CA ASN A 28 -11.21 13.13 -9.30
C ASN A 28 -12.23 13.66 -10.33
N LYS A 29 -13.18 14.48 -9.86
CA LYS A 29 -14.28 15.13 -10.62
C LYS A 29 -15.51 14.26 -10.90
N ALA A 30 -15.88 13.41 -9.95
CA ALA A 30 -17.10 12.60 -10.05
C ALA A 30 -18.39 13.43 -10.17
N ASP A 31 -18.38 14.69 -9.74
CA ASP A 31 -19.52 15.62 -9.75
C ASP A 31 -20.02 16.01 -11.16
N LEU A 32 -19.26 15.70 -12.21
CA LEU A 32 -19.61 16.05 -13.58
C LEU A 32 -20.47 14.99 -14.30
N LEU A 33 -20.72 13.85 -13.65
CA LEU A 33 -21.36 12.67 -14.24
C LEU A 33 -22.35 12.07 -13.25
N ASP A 34 -23.33 11.33 -13.75
CA ASP A 34 -24.20 10.52 -12.89
C ASP A 34 -23.47 9.27 -12.38
N GLU A 35 -24.09 8.54 -11.45
CA GLU A 35 -23.48 7.38 -10.80
C GLU A 35 -23.19 6.23 -11.78
N GLU A 36 -24.06 6.01 -12.76
CA GLU A 36 -23.93 4.93 -13.74
C GLU A 36 -22.79 5.23 -14.71
N GLU A 37 -22.74 6.45 -15.27
CA GLU A 37 -21.66 6.90 -16.13
C GLU A 37 -20.32 6.95 -15.39
N THR A 38 -20.33 7.34 -14.11
CA THR A 38 -19.14 7.30 -13.26
C THR A 38 -18.63 5.87 -13.13
N ALA A 39 -19.50 4.90 -12.80
CA ALA A 39 -19.12 3.50 -12.65
C ALA A 39 -18.55 2.92 -13.95
N GLU A 40 -19.18 3.18 -15.10
CA GLU A 40 -18.70 2.73 -16.41
C GLU A 40 -17.33 3.31 -16.74
N ARG A 41 -17.13 4.62 -16.53
CA ARG A 41 -15.84 5.26 -16.82
C ARG A 41 -14.74 4.77 -15.91
N VAL A 42 -15.02 4.57 -14.61
CA VAL A 42 -14.07 4.00 -13.66
C VAL A 42 -13.65 2.61 -14.12
N ALA A 43 -14.61 1.74 -14.43
CA ALA A 43 -14.34 0.38 -14.91
C ALA A 43 -13.49 0.38 -16.19
N ASN A 44 -13.81 1.26 -17.14
CA ASN A 44 -13.05 1.41 -18.39
C ASN A 44 -11.61 1.87 -18.13
N ILE A 45 -11.42 2.86 -17.25
CA ILE A 45 -10.09 3.37 -16.90
C ILE A 45 -9.25 2.31 -16.19
N VAL A 46 -9.81 1.65 -15.16
CA VAL A 46 -9.12 0.59 -14.41
C VAL A 46 -8.69 -0.54 -15.35
N LYS A 47 -9.59 -0.98 -16.24
CA LYS A 47 -9.29 -2.01 -17.24
C LYS A 47 -8.18 -1.59 -18.21
N ARG A 48 -8.23 -0.37 -18.76
CA ARG A 48 -7.25 0.11 -19.75
C ARG A 48 -5.87 0.43 -19.15
N LEU A 49 -5.82 0.66 -17.84
CA LEU A 49 -4.58 0.83 -17.11
C LEU A 49 -4.01 -0.49 -16.58
N GLU A 50 -4.77 -1.59 -16.68
CA GLU A 50 -4.42 -2.86 -16.05
C GLU A 50 -4.09 -2.65 -14.56
N TRP A 51 -4.96 -1.88 -13.89
CA TRP A 51 -4.70 -1.40 -12.54
C TRP A 51 -5.19 -2.39 -11.49
N ASP A 52 -4.26 -2.99 -10.75
CA ASP A 52 -4.56 -3.97 -9.70
C ASP A 52 -4.57 -3.37 -8.28
N GLY A 53 -4.14 -2.12 -8.13
CA GLY A 53 -4.05 -1.44 -6.83
C GLY A 53 -5.38 -0.84 -6.35
N PRO A 54 -5.41 -0.27 -5.13
CA PRO A 54 -6.55 0.49 -4.65
C PRO A 54 -6.91 1.63 -5.62
N HIS A 55 -8.20 1.85 -5.82
CA HIS A 55 -8.70 3.00 -6.56
C HIS A 55 -9.85 3.67 -5.81
N PHE A 56 -9.98 4.99 -5.98
CA PHE A 56 -10.96 5.82 -5.30
C PHE A 56 -11.58 6.80 -6.28
N VAL A 57 -12.85 7.08 -6.08
CA VAL A 57 -13.59 8.12 -6.79
C VAL A 57 -13.89 9.24 -5.82
N VAL A 58 -13.53 10.46 -6.19
CA VAL A 58 -13.69 11.64 -5.33
C VAL A 58 -14.19 12.83 -6.13
N SER A 59 -14.82 13.77 -5.44
CA SER A 59 -14.99 15.13 -5.92
C SER A 59 -14.35 16.09 -4.93
N ALA A 60 -13.22 16.68 -5.33
CA ALA A 60 -12.53 17.65 -4.49
C ALA A 60 -13.37 18.93 -4.25
N ILE A 61 -14.20 19.32 -5.21
CA ILE A 61 -15.02 20.54 -5.14
C ILE A 61 -16.18 20.35 -4.15
N SER A 62 -16.93 19.26 -4.25
CA SER A 62 -18.01 18.95 -3.31
C SER A 62 -17.50 18.34 -1.99
N ARG A 63 -16.20 18.04 -1.90
CA ARG A 63 -15.51 17.30 -0.83
C ARG A 63 -16.00 15.87 -0.64
N GLU A 64 -16.75 15.35 -1.60
CA GLU A 64 -17.27 14.00 -1.59
C GLU A 64 -16.15 12.96 -1.82
N GLY A 65 -16.21 11.84 -1.12
CA GLY A 65 -15.20 10.77 -1.21
C GLY A 65 -13.83 11.11 -0.59
N THR A 66 -13.58 12.36 -0.20
CA THR A 66 -12.26 12.80 0.33
C THR A 66 -11.96 12.27 1.74
N ARG A 67 -12.97 12.16 2.60
CA ARG A 67 -12.77 11.64 3.97
C ARG A 67 -12.50 10.13 4.00
N PRO A 68 -13.23 9.28 3.25
CA PRO A 68 -12.91 7.86 3.14
C PRO A 68 -11.47 7.58 2.69
N ILE A 69 -10.98 8.29 1.67
CA ILE A 69 -9.59 8.09 1.21
C ILE A 69 -8.57 8.51 2.28
N MET A 70 -8.79 9.62 2.99
CA MET A 70 -7.88 10.04 4.07
C MET A 70 -7.78 9.00 5.18
N LEU A 71 -8.90 8.41 5.60
CA LEU A 71 -8.90 7.34 6.61
C LEU A 71 -8.17 6.09 6.12
N LYS A 72 -8.32 5.74 4.84
CA LYS A 72 -7.58 4.63 4.24
C LYS A 72 -6.08 4.91 4.20
N VAL A 73 -5.66 6.13 3.85
CA VAL A 73 -4.25 6.51 3.88
C VAL A 73 -3.68 6.43 5.30
N GLN A 74 -4.42 6.91 6.31
CA GLN A 74 -4.02 6.77 7.71
C GLN A 74 -3.81 5.31 8.09
N GLN A 75 -4.83 4.47 7.86
CA GLN A 75 -4.75 3.04 8.16
C GLN A 75 -3.54 2.38 7.49
N PHE A 76 -3.29 2.70 6.22
CA PHE A 76 -2.16 2.16 5.48
C PHE A 76 -0.81 2.49 6.14
N PHE A 77 -0.62 3.73 6.61
CA PHE A 77 0.62 4.09 7.30
C PHE A 77 0.74 3.46 8.68
N ASP A 78 -0.38 3.27 9.38
CA ASP A 78 -0.39 2.61 10.69
C ASP A 78 -0.03 1.13 10.54
N ASP A 79 -0.60 0.43 9.54
CA ASP A 79 -0.27 -0.96 9.23
C ASP A 79 1.21 -1.13 8.88
N LEU A 80 1.79 -0.22 8.09
CA LEU A 80 3.21 -0.23 7.75
C LEU A 80 4.11 -0.07 8.99
N LYS A 81 3.73 0.80 9.93
CA LYS A 81 4.49 0.99 11.18
C LYS A 81 4.39 -0.24 12.08
N HIS A 82 3.20 -0.82 12.19
CA HIS A 82 2.98 -2.04 12.98
C HIS A 82 3.80 -3.20 12.43
N ALA A 83 3.74 -3.47 11.13
CA ALA A 83 4.54 -4.51 10.49
C ALA A 83 6.05 -4.30 10.67
N ALA A 84 6.52 -3.06 10.60
CA ALA A 84 7.92 -2.73 10.83
C ALA A 84 8.34 -2.97 12.30
N ALA A 85 7.47 -2.67 13.27
CA ALA A 85 7.72 -2.92 14.68
C ALA A 85 7.80 -4.42 14.99
N GLU A 86 6.83 -5.20 14.49
CA GLU A 86 6.81 -6.66 14.64
C GLU A 86 8.07 -7.31 14.05
N ALA A 87 8.44 -6.92 12.82
CA ALA A 87 9.66 -7.43 12.19
C ALA A 87 10.94 -7.08 12.97
N ALA A 88 10.99 -5.91 13.60
CA ALA A 88 12.11 -5.50 14.44
C ALA A 88 12.18 -6.32 15.74
N GLU A 89 11.04 -6.61 16.37
CA GLU A 89 10.96 -7.46 17.56
C GLU A 89 11.38 -8.91 17.26
N ASP A 90 10.90 -9.48 16.14
CA ASP A 90 11.28 -10.82 15.68
C ASP A 90 12.78 -10.92 15.40
N ALA A 91 13.35 -9.92 14.72
CA ALA A 91 14.79 -9.86 14.43
C ALA A 91 15.62 -9.78 15.73
N GLN A 92 15.18 -8.98 16.71
CA GLN A 92 15.82 -8.89 18.02
C GLN A 92 15.73 -10.20 18.80
N TRP A 93 14.58 -10.86 18.80
CA TRP A 93 14.39 -12.17 19.41
C TRP A 93 15.33 -13.21 18.78
N ALA A 94 15.41 -13.24 17.44
CA ALA A 94 16.25 -14.18 16.70
C ALA A 94 17.73 -13.95 17.01
N GLN A 95 18.17 -12.69 17.03
CA GLN A 95 19.55 -12.33 17.34
C GLN A 95 19.93 -12.70 18.78
N ARG A 96 19.05 -12.45 19.76
CA ARG A 96 19.26 -12.84 21.16
C ARG A 96 19.42 -14.36 21.32
N ASN A 97 18.59 -15.13 20.64
CA ASN A 97 18.60 -16.59 20.75
C ASN A 97 19.69 -17.26 19.92
N ALA A 98 20.19 -16.58 18.88
CA ALA A 98 21.39 -17.02 18.17
C ALA A 98 22.69 -16.75 18.97
N ALA A 99 22.70 -15.72 19.83
CA ALA A 99 23.86 -15.34 20.63
C ALA A 99 24.00 -16.11 21.96
N THR A 100 22.96 -16.84 22.39
CA THR A 100 23.01 -17.70 23.58
C THR A 100 22.66 -19.13 23.18
N PRO A 101 23.62 -20.07 23.03
CA PRO A 101 23.28 -21.47 22.93
C PRO A 101 22.65 -21.87 24.27
N GLY A 102 21.43 -22.37 24.23
CA GLY A 102 20.74 -22.91 25.40
C GLY A 102 21.61 -23.96 26.11
N PRO A 103 21.46 -24.14 27.44
CA PRO A 103 22.28 -25.09 28.17
C PRO A 103 22.16 -26.47 27.52
N ALA A 104 23.32 -27.06 27.17
CA ALA A 104 23.38 -28.39 26.57
C ALA A 104 22.54 -29.39 27.39
N PRO A 105 21.71 -30.23 26.74
CA PRO A 105 20.92 -31.21 27.46
C PRO A 105 21.86 -32.07 28.30
N LYS A 106 21.58 -32.17 29.61
CA LYS A 106 22.34 -33.05 30.50
C LYS A 106 22.09 -34.47 30.01
N VAL A 107 23.07 -35.04 29.31
CA VAL A 107 23.08 -36.47 28.99
C VAL A 107 23.05 -37.19 30.34
N GLY A 108 21.93 -37.82 30.63
CA GLY A 108 21.80 -38.68 31.81
C GLY A 108 22.74 -39.87 31.62
N GLU A 109 23.87 -39.85 32.32
CA GLU A 109 24.62 -41.09 32.58
C GLU A 109 23.75 -41.98 33.48
N GLY A 110 23.50 -43.19 33.00
CA GLY A 110 22.78 -44.22 33.74
C GLY A 110 23.54 -44.69 34.99
N GLY A 111 22.77 -45.19 35.94
CA GLY A 111 23.22 -45.82 37.18
C GLY A 111 22.06 -46.02 38.13
#